data_AF-A0A1L7GNJ5-F1
#
_entry.id   AF-A0A1L7GNJ5-F1
#
_cell.length_a   1.000
_cell.length_b   1.000
_cell.length_c   1.000
_cell.angle_alpha   90.00
_cell.angle_beta   90.00
_cell.angle_gamma   90.00
#
_symmetry.space_group_name_H-M   'P 1'
#
loop_
_entity.id
_entity.type
_entity.pdbx_description
1 polymer ?
#
loop_
_entity_poly.entity_id
_entity_poly.type
_entity_poly.pdbx_seq_one_letter_code
_entity_poly.pdbx_strand_id
1 'polypeptide(L)'
;MRSTTLLKPVLAAALGCLVLSGCGTPDATPERAPAGNTVGEVPQDPSSPGGDPEVRFLALMTRTAQGCAPDAPKDATGGGGVPKPEDLPGAEAPPTPRYGPGRTPPGVPNADGDIPVPLDDAAPADRPGAGSAPAASTPEVPLAGTEKCVGGEHVKRVAEALKGTKPTGHEELRERLTGLDYPAPRIHRMPDRAGAPRVRIDLRVMGGHVALEVTAAGGGVVAEAFGAPETEDVKVTDVSRGTGSDAPAS
;
A
#
# COMPACT_ATOMS: atom_id res chain seq x y z
N MET A 1 -53.02 -5.62 16.59
CA MET A 1 -53.49 -6.22 15.31
C MET A 1 -54.19 -5.15 14.48
N ARG A 2 -53.49 -4.54 13.52
CA ARG A 2 -54.10 -3.88 12.34
C ARG A 2 -53.10 -4.01 11.19
N SER A 3 -53.40 -4.93 10.27
CA SER A 3 -52.68 -5.18 9.03
C SER A 3 -52.96 -4.07 8.03
N THR A 4 -51.91 -3.54 7.39
CA THR A 4 -52.03 -2.83 6.12
C THR A 4 -50.99 -3.40 5.17
N THR A 5 -51.46 -4.27 4.27
CA THR A 5 -50.74 -4.78 3.10
C THR A 5 -50.98 -3.82 1.94
N LEU A 6 -49.93 -3.22 1.39
CA LEU A 6 -50.00 -2.48 0.13
C LEU A 6 -48.83 -2.84 -0.79
N LEU A 7 -49.22 -2.99 -2.06
CA LEU A 7 -48.58 -3.69 -3.17
C LEU A 7 -47.20 -3.16 -3.57
N LYS A 8 -46.33 -4.10 -3.96
CA LYS A 8 -45.14 -3.88 -4.80
C LYS A 8 -45.55 -3.62 -6.25
N PRO A 9 -45.01 -2.60 -6.94
CA PRO A 9 -44.93 -2.60 -8.39
C PRO A 9 -43.62 -3.26 -8.83
N VAL A 10 -43.75 -4.35 -9.59
CA VAL A 10 -42.68 -4.98 -10.37
C VAL A 10 -42.52 -4.15 -11.65
N LEU A 11 -41.40 -3.45 -11.80
CA LEU A 11 -40.99 -2.85 -13.07
C LEU A 11 -40.08 -3.85 -13.80
N ALA A 12 -40.68 -4.56 -14.76
CA ALA A 12 -39.96 -5.25 -15.80
C ALA A 12 -39.61 -4.23 -16.89
N ALA A 13 -38.31 -3.97 -17.10
CA ALA A 13 -37.82 -3.20 -18.24
C ALA A 13 -36.83 -4.06 -19.04
N ALA A 14 -37.01 -4.01 -20.34
CA ALA A 14 -36.68 -5.04 -21.30
C ALA A 14 -35.20 -5.15 -21.67
N LEU A 15 -34.81 -6.37 -22.04
CA LEU A 15 -33.63 -6.71 -22.81
C LEU A 15 -33.56 -5.89 -24.10
N GLY A 16 -32.46 -5.17 -24.30
CA GLY A 16 -32.03 -4.65 -25.59
C GLY A 16 -30.63 -5.15 -25.91
N CYS A 17 -30.52 -6.23 -26.69
CA CYS A 17 -29.26 -6.72 -27.24
C CYS A 17 -28.82 -5.81 -28.39
N LEU A 18 -27.72 -5.06 -28.22
CA LEU A 18 -26.97 -4.52 -29.36
C LEU A 18 -25.82 -5.48 -29.67
N VAL A 19 -26.00 -6.28 -30.72
CA VAL A 19 -24.98 -7.12 -31.31
C VAL A 19 -24.24 -6.28 -32.34
N LEU A 20 -23.01 -5.85 -32.05
CA LEU A 20 -22.12 -5.33 -33.10
C LEU A 20 -21.48 -6.51 -33.82
N SER A 21 -22.06 -6.84 -34.98
CA SER A 21 -21.47 -7.69 -36.00
C SER A 21 -20.33 -6.94 -36.70
N GLY A 22 -19.09 -7.29 -36.37
CA GLY A 22 -17.90 -6.93 -37.15
C GLY A 22 -17.24 -8.18 -37.71
N CYS A 23 -17.69 -8.64 -38.88
CA CYS A 23 -17.00 -9.65 -39.68
C CYS A 23 -15.96 -8.95 -40.56
N GLY A 24 -14.69 -8.99 -40.16
CA GLY A 24 -13.55 -8.78 -41.06
C GLY A 24 -13.04 -10.14 -41.52
N THR A 25 -13.18 -10.45 -42.80
CA THR A 25 -12.75 -11.70 -43.42
C THR A 25 -11.22 -11.86 -43.41
N PRO A 26 -10.70 -13.09 -43.19
CA PRO A 26 -9.28 -13.41 -43.30
C PRO A 26 -8.88 -13.62 -44.76
N ASP A 27 -7.89 -12.86 -45.24
CA ASP A 27 -7.11 -13.26 -46.41
C ASP A 27 -6.03 -14.27 -45.95
N ALA A 28 -6.16 -15.50 -46.43
CA ALA A 28 -5.22 -16.59 -46.21
C ALA A 28 -4.56 -16.98 -47.52
N THR A 29 -3.23 -16.82 -47.64
CA THR A 29 -2.30 -17.76 -48.30
C THR A 29 -0.83 -17.40 -47.94
N PRO A 30 0.14 -18.31 -48.04
CA PRO A 30 0.55 -19.20 -46.96
C PRO A 30 2.02 -19.02 -46.51
N GLU A 31 2.33 -19.63 -45.37
CA GLU A 31 3.61 -20.25 -45.03
C GLU A 31 4.89 -19.39 -44.93
N ARG A 32 5.16 -18.91 -43.71
CA ARG A 32 6.52 -18.94 -43.15
C ARG A 32 6.47 -19.07 -41.63
N ALA A 33 6.73 -20.26 -41.12
CA ALA A 33 7.10 -20.48 -39.73
C ALA A 33 8.64 -20.60 -39.65
N PRO A 34 9.25 -20.52 -38.45
CA PRO A 34 8.96 -19.66 -37.30
C PRO A 34 10.24 -18.95 -36.83
N ALA A 35 10.15 -17.73 -36.28
CA ALA A 35 11.19 -17.20 -35.38
C ALA A 35 10.72 -15.93 -34.68
N GLY A 36 10.86 -15.91 -33.35
CA GLY A 36 10.92 -14.67 -32.59
C GLY A 36 9.75 -14.48 -31.62
N ASN A 37 9.97 -14.89 -30.39
CA ASN A 37 9.24 -14.40 -29.22
C ASN A 37 9.12 -12.87 -29.28
N THR A 38 7.89 -12.38 -29.36
CA THR A 38 7.56 -11.08 -28.80
C THR A 38 6.46 -11.32 -27.78
N VAL A 39 6.88 -11.43 -26.52
CA VAL A 39 6.02 -11.12 -25.39
C VAL A 39 5.65 -9.66 -25.57
N GLY A 40 4.53 -9.41 -26.26
CA GLY A 40 3.84 -8.14 -26.22
C GLY A 40 3.22 -8.05 -24.84
N GLU A 41 4.00 -7.69 -23.84
CA GLU A 41 3.47 -7.19 -22.59
C GLU A 41 2.84 -5.84 -22.94
N VAL A 42 1.56 -5.89 -23.33
CA VAL A 42 0.69 -4.72 -23.22
C VAL A 42 0.80 -4.32 -21.75
N PRO A 43 1.24 -3.10 -21.41
CA PRO A 43 1.22 -2.65 -20.03
C PRO A 43 -0.23 -2.79 -19.56
N GLN A 44 -0.50 -3.81 -18.75
CA GLN A 44 -1.80 -3.90 -18.10
C GLN A 44 -1.88 -2.66 -17.23
N ASP A 45 -2.86 -1.81 -17.49
CA ASP A 45 -3.17 -0.71 -16.59
C ASP A 45 -3.30 -1.34 -15.20
N PRO A 46 -2.45 -0.97 -14.23
CA PRO A 46 -2.52 -1.54 -12.88
C PRO A 46 -3.87 -1.28 -12.22
N SER A 47 -4.70 -0.39 -12.79
CA SER A 47 -6.07 -0.11 -12.39
C SER A 47 -7.11 -1.08 -12.99
N SER A 48 -6.70 -2.07 -13.79
CA SER A 48 -7.61 -3.01 -14.45
C SER A 48 -8.27 -3.95 -13.43
N PRO A 49 -9.62 -4.08 -13.43
CA PRO A 49 -10.33 -5.03 -12.58
C PRO A 49 -9.99 -6.46 -13.00
N GLY A 50 -9.12 -7.13 -12.24
CA GLY A 50 -8.61 -8.47 -12.53
C GLY A 50 -7.09 -8.61 -12.37
N GLY A 51 -6.36 -7.49 -12.17
CA GLY A 51 -4.94 -7.51 -11.84
C GLY A 51 -4.65 -8.00 -10.41
N ASP A 52 -3.41 -8.45 -10.19
CA ASP A 52 -2.89 -8.90 -8.89
C ASP A 52 -3.20 -7.85 -7.79
N PRO A 53 -3.84 -8.24 -6.67
CA PRO A 53 -4.17 -7.32 -5.58
C PRO A 53 -2.94 -6.60 -5.00
N GLU A 54 -1.77 -7.22 -4.98
CA GLU A 54 -0.55 -6.56 -4.50
C GLU A 54 -0.09 -5.49 -5.50
N VAL A 55 -0.22 -5.71 -6.80
CA VAL A 55 0.12 -4.70 -7.82
C VAL A 55 -0.82 -3.49 -7.72
N ARG A 56 -2.12 -3.72 -7.52
CA ARG A 56 -3.10 -2.65 -7.28
C ARG A 56 -2.79 -1.87 -6.01
N PHE A 57 -2.44 -2.57 -4.95
CA PHE A 57 -2.04 -1.96 -3.69
C PHE A 57 -0.77 -1.10 -3.84
N LEU A 58 0.26 -1.62 -4.49
CA LEU A 58 1.49 -0.85 -4.76
C LEU A 58 1.19 0.38 -5.61
N ALA A 59 0.37 0.27 -6.66
CA ALA A 59 -0.05 1.40 -7.47
C ALA A 59 -0.82 2.46 -6.65
N LEU A 60 -1.70 2.02 -5.73
CA LEU A 60 -2.40 2.89 -4.79
C LEU A 60 -1.42 3.62 -3.85
N MET A 61 -0.45 2.90 -3.27
CA MET A 61 0.56 3.48 -2.39
C MET A 61 1.44 4.48 -3.14
N THR A 62 1.95 4.14 -4.32
CA THR A 62 2.77 5.02 -5.15
C THR A 62 2.03 6.29 -5.54
N ARG A 63 0.78 6.17 -6.02
CA ARG A 63 -0.04 7.33 -6.39
C ARG A 63 -0.26 8.27 -5.21
N THR A 64 -0.56 7.71 -4.04
CA THR A 64 -0.79 8.51 -2.82
C THR A 64 0.49 9.20 -2.37
N ALA A 65 1.63 8.50 -2.38
CA ALA A 65 2.93 9.07 -2.03
C ALA A 65 3.35 10.19 -3.00
N GLN A 66 3.13 10.02 -4.30
CA GLN A 66 3.40 11.06 -5.31
C GLN A 66 2.57 12.33 -5.07
N GLY A 67 1.31 12.20 -4.68
CA GLY A 67 0.47 13.36 -4.31
C GLY A 67 0.93 14.05 -3.01
N CYS A 68 1.71 13.35 -2.19
CA CYS A 68 2.28 13.85 -0.94
C CYS A 68 3.75 14.28 -1.05
N ALA A 69 4.35 14.23 -2.24
CA ALA A 69 5.70 14.72 -2.48
C ALA A 69 5.74 16.26 -2.31
N PRO A 70 6.86 16.84 -1.85
CA PRO A 70 6.97 18.29 -1.66
C PRO A 70 6.76 19.08 -2.96
N ASP A 71 7.10 18.49 -4.11
CA ASP A 71 6.92 19.06 -5.45
C ASP A 71 5.61 18.62 -6.13
N ALA A 72 4.71 17.96 -5.41
CA ALA A 72 3.42 17.55 -5.96
C ALA A 72 2.67 18.80 -6.45
N PRO A 73 2.10 18.79 -7.67
CA PRO A 73 1.31 19.90 -8.17
C PRO A 73 0.18 20.19 -7.19
N LYS A 74 0.29 21.32 -6.47
CA LYS A 74 -0.82 21.88 -5.72
C LYS A 74 -1.77 22.42 -6.77
N ASP A 75 -2.87 21.70 -6.97
CA ASP A 75 -3.92 21.95 -7.95
C ASP A 75 -3.66 21.39 -9.36
N ALA A 76 -4.67 20.71 -9.88
CA ALA A 76 -4.73 20.07 -11.20
C ALA A 76 -4.79 21.09 -12.36
N THR A 77 -3.97 22.13 -12.34
CA THR A 77 -3.86 23.12 -13.41
C THR A 77 -2.42 23.60 -13.51
N GLY A 78 -1.63 22.90 -14.31
CA GLY A 78 -0.31 23.37 -14.71
C GLY A 78 0.62 22.22 -14.99
N GLY A 79 0.88 21.97 -16.28
CA GLY A 79 1.89 21.01 -16.71
C GLY A 79 3.27 21.41 -16.19
N GLY A 80 3.67 20.83 -15.06
CA GLY A 80 5.06 20.77 -14.63
C GLY A 80 5.69 19.52 -15.21
N GLY A 81 6.52 19.69 -16.24
CA GLY A 81 7.24 18.59 -16.88
C GLY A 81 8.12 17.84 -15.89
N VAL A 82 8.27 16.53 -16.12
CA VAL A 82 9.25 15.68 -15.43
C VAL A 82 10.62 16.38 -15.48
N PRO A 83 11.31 16.60 -14.34
CA PRO A 83 12.66 17.15 -14.33
C PRO A 83 13.57 16.28 -15.20
N LYS A 84 14.39 16.88 -16.04
CA LYS A 84 15.36 16.09 -16.81
C LYS A 84 16.38 15.51 -15.82
N PRO A 85 17.03 14.38 -16.13
CA PRO A 85 18.04 13.77 -15.25
C PRO A 85 19.17 14.75 -14.84
N GLU A 86 19.42 15.74 -15.68
CA GLU A 86 20.39 16.84 -15.52
C GLU A 86 19.93 17.95 -14.56
N ASP A 87 18.65 18.00 -14.19
CA ASP A 87 18.10 18.91 -13.19
C ASP A 87 18.14 18.34 -11.76
N LEU A 88 18.61 17.09 -11.59
CA LEU A 88 18.73 16.43 -10.28
C LEU A 88 20.05 16.83 -9.59
N PRO A 89 20.02 17.26 -8.31
CA PRO A 89 21.23 17.54 -7.56
C PRO A 89 22.06 16.25 -7.41
N GLY A 90 23.24 16.21 -8.05
CA GLY A 90 24.13 15.04 -8.11
C GLY A 90 24.41 14.50 -9.51
N ALA A 91 23.77 15.04 -10.56
CA ALA A 91 23.99 14.62 -11.95
C ALA A 91 25.42 14.90 -12.47
N GLU A 92 26.16 15.80 -11.83
CA GLU A 92 27.58 16.08 -12.13
C GLU A 92 28.55 15.33 -11.20
N ALA A 93 28.20 14.13 -10.74
CA ALA A 93 29.22 13.26 -10.17
C ALA A 93 30.19 12.85 -11.30
N PRO A 94 31.52 13.05 -11.14
CA PRO A 94 32.47 12.53 -12.11
C PRO A 94 32.26 11.03 -12.27
N PRO A 95 32.38 10.46 -13.48
CA PRO A 95 32.14 9.05 -13.70
C PRO A 95 32.98 8.24 -12.73
N THR A 96 32.34 7.35 -11.97
CA THR A 96 33.06 6.35 -11.18
C THR A 96 34.04 5.63 -12.12
N PRO A 97 35.33 5.49 -11.76
CA PRO A 97 36.28 4.82 -12.64
C PRO A 97 35.75 3.44 -13.00
N ARG A 98 35.55 3.17 -14.29
CA ARG A 98 35.18 1.83 -14.75
C ARG A 98 36.38 0.92 -14.55
N TYR A 99 36.37 0.16 -13.46
CA TYR A 99 37.32 -0.90 -13.22
C TYR A 99 36.99 -2.06 -14.17
N GLY A 100 37.99 -2.50 -14.95
CA GLY A 100 37.85 -3.65 -15.85
C GLY A 100 37.60 -4.96 -15.09
N PRO A 101 37.25 -6.04 -15.80
CA PRO A 101 37.02 -7.36 -15.19
C PRO A 101 38.19 -7.76 -14.29
N GLY A 102 37.91 -8.02 -13.00
CA GLY A 102 38.91 -8.42 -12.01
C GLY A 102 39.62 -7.28 -11.25
N ARG A 103 39.16 -6.04 -11.35
CA ARG A 103 39.68 -4.93 -10.53
C ARG A 103 38.65 -4.44 -9.53
N THR A 104 38.97 -4.54 -8.24
CA THR A 104 38.23 -3.89 -7.15
C THR A 104 38.74 -2.47 -6.94
N PRO A 105 37.92 -1.54 -6.42
CA PRO A 105 38.37 -0.20 -6.03
C PRO A 105 39.53 -0.26 -5.01
N PRO A 106 40.49 0.68 -5.01
CA PRO A 106 41.58 0.68 -4.05
C PRO A 106 41.05 0.94 -2.64
N GLY A 107 40.96 -0.12 -1.84
CA GLY A 107 40.86 -0.02 -0.39
C GLY A 107 42.25 0.09 0.22
N VAL A 108 42.36 0.79 1.36
CA VAL A 108 43.59 0.79 2.17
C VAL A 108 43.80 -0.62 2.74
N PRO A 109 44.89 -1.33 2.39
CA PRO A 109 45.15 -2.66 2.93
C PRO A 109 45.46 -2.57 4.43
N ASN A 110 45.00 -3.56 5.18
CA ASN A 110 45.49 -3.77 6.55
C ASN A 110 46.95 -4.28 6.54
N ALA A 111 47.53 -4.50 7.72
CA ALA A 111 48.91 -4.96 7.87
C ALA A 111 49.20 -6.30 7.15
N ASP A 112 48.16 -7.07 6.84
CA ASP A 112 48.24 -8.37 6.17
C ASP A 112 48.00 -8.27 4.65
N GLY A 113 47.73 -7.08 4.11
CA GLY A 113 47.57 -6.83 2.67
C GLY A 113 46.14 -7.00 2.14
N ASP A 114 45.16 -7.24 3.02
CA ASP A 114 43.75 -7.43 2.67
C ASP A 114 42.96 -6.11 2.80
N ILE A 115 41.96 -5.93 1.93
CA ILE A 115 40.96 -4.86 2.05
C ILE A 115 39.85 -5.37 2.98
N PRO A 116 39.69 -4.80 4.19
CA PRO A 116 38.62 -5.22 5.08
C PRO A 116 37.27 -4.82 4.49
N VAL A 117 36.42 -5.81 4.19
CA VAL A 117 34.98 -5.57 4.08
C VAL A 117 34.48 -5.40 5.52
N PRO A 118 33.77 -4.30 5.87
CA PRO A 118 33.04 -4.26 7.12
C PRO A 118 32.02 -5.39 7.08
N LEU A 119 32.33 -6.50 7.73
CA LEU A 119 31.32 -7.47 8.13
C LEU A 119 30.61 -6.81 9.30
N ASP A 120 29.33 -6.47 9.12
CA ASP A 120 28.47 -6.09 10.23
C ASP A 120 28.68 -7.09 11.37
N ASP A 121 29.04 -6.55 12.53
CA ASP A 121 29.36 -7.33 13.72
C ASP A 121 28.33 -8.44 13.93
N ALA A 122 28.85 -9.64 14.19
CA ALA A 122 28.06 -10.83 14.46
C ALA A 122 26.95 -10.51 15.48
N ALA A 123 25.70 -10.71 15.04
CA ALA A 123 24.54 -10.69 15.92
C ALA A 123 24.81 -11.54 17.18
N PRO A 124 24.56 -11.04 18.39
CA PRO A 124 24.71 -11.85 19.60
C PRO A 124 23.77 -13.05 19.51
N ALA A 125 24.34 -14.23 19.80
CA ALA A 125 23.63 -15.51 19.79
C ALA A 125 22.35 -15.48 20.65
N ASP A 126 21.27 -16.02 20.07
CA ASP A 126 20.02 -16.32 20.74
C ASP A 126 20.24 -17.08 22.06
N ARG A 127 19.75 -16.53 23.16
CA ARG A 127 19.52 -17.29 24.39
C ARG A 127 18.09 -17.86 24.34
N PRO A 128 17.90 -19.19 24.36
CA PRO A 128 16.58 -19.75 24.63
C PRO A 128 16.34 -19.68 26.15
N GLY A 129 15.63 -18.64 26.58
CA GLY A 129 15.21 -18.42 27.97
C GLY A 129 13.70 -18.43 28.09
N ALA A 130 13.18 -19.45 28.76
CA ALA A 130 11.78 -19.74 28.98
C ALA A 130 10.96 -18.59 29.61
N GLY A 131 9.71 -18.51 29.19
CA GLY A 131 8.64 -17.76 29.85
C GLY A 131 7.76 -17.08 28.83
N SER A 132 6.50 -17.54 28.69
CA SER A 132 5.46 -16.79 27.99
C SER A 132 5.22 -15.48 28.73
N ALA A 133 6.08 -14.49 28.49
CA ALA A 133 5.78 -13.11 28.76
C ALA A 133 4.64 -12.70 27.80
N PRO A 134 3.67 -11.89 28.24
CA PRO A 134 2.73 -11.27 27.31
C PRO A 134 3.54 -10.57 26.23
N ALA A 135 3.14 -10.73 24.96
CA ALA A 135 3.81 -10.13 23.82
C ALA A 135 4.16 -8.67 24.14
N ALA A 136 5.45 -8.35 24.18
CA ALA A 136 5.90 -7.01 24.48
C ALA A 136 5.31 -6.08 23.42
N SER A 137 4.32 -5.28 23.82
CA SER A 137 3.73 -4.29 22.93
C SER A 137 4.79 -3.28 22.54
N THR A 138 4.99 -3.08 21.25
CA THR A 138 6.02 -2.17 20.74
C THR A 138 5.44 -0.77 20.63
N PRO A 139 6.12 0.29 21.10
CA PRO A 139 5.56 1.64 21.04
C PRO A 139 5.37 2.11 19.59
N GLU A 140 4.33 2.92 19.37
CA GLU A 140 4.13 3.65 18.12
C GLU A 140 5.32 4.57 17.81
N VAL A 141 5.71 4.59 16.52
CA VAL A 141 6.73 5.50 16.00
C VAL A 141 6.04 6.75 15.44
N PRO A 142 6.59 7.97 15.63
CA PRO A 142 6.01 9.17 15.05
C PRO A 142 6.06 9.12 13.51
N LEU A 143 4.92 9.30 12.85
CA LEU A 143 4.90 9.58 11.41
C LEU A 143 5.43 11.00 11.15
N ALA A 144 6.23 11.21 10.11
CA ALA A 144 6.77 12.54 9.75
C ALA A 144 6.63 12.87 8.26
N GLY A 145 6.61 14.17 7.93
CA GLY A 145 6.62 14.66 6.55
C GLY A 145 5.59 14.00 5.63
N THR A 146 6.09 13.34 4.58
CA THR A 146 5.28 12.61 3.58
C THR A 146 4.42 11.51 4.20
N GLU A 147 4.87 10.83 5.26
CA GLU A 147 4.11 9.75 5.90
C GLU A 147 2.84 10.25 6.58
N LYS A 148 2.88 11.43 7.21
CA LYS A 148 1.67 12.06 7.78
C LYS A 148 0.65 12.37 6.69
N CYS A 149 1.12 12.88 5.55
CA CYS A 149 0.25 13.15 4.40
C CYS A 149 -0.35 11.85 3.85
N VAL A 150 0.47 10.83 3.60
CA VAL A 150 0.03 9.53 3.07
C VAL A 150 -0.97 8.87 4.02
N GLY A 151 -0.66 8.81 5.32
CA GLY A 151 -1.58 8.32 6.34
C GLY A 151 -2.90 9.08 6.34
N GLY A 152 -2.85 10.41 6.27
CA GLY A 152 -4.03 11.26 6.18
C GLY A 152 -4.89 11.01 4.93
N GLU A 153 -4.28 10.82 3.77
CA GLU A 153 -4.99 10.51 2.53
C GLU A 153 -5.67 9.14 2.57
N HIS A 154 -5.01 8.12 3.14
CA HIS A 154 -5.67 6.82 3.32
C HIS A 154 -6.79 6.86 4.37
N VAL A 155 -6.65 7.64 5.44
CA VAL A 155 -7.74 7.90 6.40
C VAL A 155 -8.94 8.51 5.68
N LYS A 156 -8.73 9.57 4.88
CA LYS A 156 -9.81 10.20 4.09
C LYS A 156 -10.45 9.22 3.12
N ARG A 157 -9.65 8.43 2.39
CA ARG A 157 -10.13 7.41 1.44
C ARG A 157 -11.06 6.41 2.12
N VAL A 158 -10.66 5.85 3.27
CA VAL A 158 -11.47 4.90 4.02
C VAL A 158 -12.72 5.56 4.58
N ALA A 159 -12.60 6.75 5.17
CA ALA A 159 -13.72 7.47 5.77
C ALA A 159 -14.80 7.84 4.73
N GLU A 160 -14.41 8.34 3.56
CA GLU A 160 -15.36 8.71 2.51
C GLU A 160 -15.96 7.48 1.82
N ALA A 161 -15.18 6.44 1.56
CA ALA A 161 -15.71 5.22 0.92
C ALA A 161 -16.68 4.44 1.82
N LEU A 162 -16.50 4.52 3.14
CA LEU A 162 -17.32 3.81 4.13
C LEU A 162 -18.36 4.73 4.80
N LYS A 163 -18.53 5.94 4.28
CA LYS A 163 -19.48 6.92 4.79
C LYS A 163 -20.91 6.39 4.72
N GLY A 164 -21.63 6.48 5.83
CA GLY A 164 -23.00 5.96 5.94
C GLY A 164 -23.12 4.43 5.95
N THR A 165 -22.01 3.70 5.85
CA THR A 165 -22.00 2.24 6.02
C THR A 165 -21.87 1.89 7.49
N LYS A 166 -22.43 0.75 7.90
CA LYS A 166 -22.32 0.25 9.28
C LYS A 166 -21.90 -1.22 9.26
N PRO A 167 -20.60 -1.50 9.04
CA PRO A 167 -20.10 -2.86 9.09
C PRO A 167 -20.42 -3.47 10.45
N THR A 168 -21.15 -4.59 10.44
CA THR A 168 -21.65 -5.23 11.66
C THR A 168 -20.65 -6.20 12.27
N GLY A 169 -19.57 -6.55 11.56
CA GLY A 169 -18.53 -7.44 12.02
C GLY A 169 -17.21 -7.29 11.24
N HIS A 170 -16.18 -8.02 11.68
CA HIS A 170 -14.84 -7.95 11.08
C HIS A 170 -14.79 -8.39 9.63
N GLU A 171 -15.57 -9.42 9.25
CA GLU A 171 -15.60 -9.92 7.87
C GLU A 171 -16.16 -8.89 6.89
N GLU A 172 -17.28 -8.25 7.25
CA GLU A 172 -17.87 -7.19 6.42
C GLU A 172 -16.91 -5.99 6.30
N LEU A 173 -16.22 -5.64 7.39
CA LEU A 173 -15.22 -4.57 7.37
C LEU A 173 -14.02 -4.95 6.48
N ARG A 174 -13.54 -6.20 6.56
CA ARG A 174 -12.45 -6.73 5.74
C ARG A 174 -12.81 -6.77 4.26
N GLU A 175 -14.01 -7.24 3.92
CA GLU A 175 -14.51 -7.29 2.54
C GLU A 175 -14.55 -5.88 1.92
N ARG A 176 -15.13 -4.92 2.64
CA ARG A 176 -15.21 -3.53 2.19
C ARG A 176 -13.83 -2.91 1.99
N LEU A 177 -12.90 -3.13 2.92
CA LEU A 177 -11.52 -2.65 2.78
C LEU A 177 -10.79 -3.32 1.61
N THR A 178 -11.03 -4.61 1.37
CA THR A 178 -10.49 -5.31 0.19
C THR A 178 -11.03 -4.73 -1.11
N GLY A 179 -12.30 -4.31 -1.13
CA GLY A 179 -12.90 -3.58 -2.24
C GLY A 179 -12.28 -2.19 -2.50
N LEU A 180 -11.49 -1.65 -1.56
CA LEU A 180 -10.74 -0.39 -1.72
C LEU A 180 -9.28 -0.60 -2.13
N ASP A 181 -8.94 -1.82 -2.55
CA ASP A 181 -7.60 -2.28 -2.94
C ASP A 181 -6.61 -2.41 -1.76
N TYR A 182 -7.11 -2.60 -0.54
CA TYR A 182 -6.28 -3.06 0.58
C TYR A 182 -6.21 -4.59 0.61
N PRO A 183 -5.04 -5.22 0.40
CA PRO A 183 -4.94 -6.67 0.33
C PRO A 183 -5.37 -7.34 1.63
N ALA A 184 -6.16 -8.40 1.50
CA ALA A 184 -6.64 -9.17 2.63
C ALA A 184 -5.52 -9.65 3.59
N PRO A 185 -4.33 -10.08 3.12
CA PRO A 185 -3.20 -10.44 4.00
C PRO A 185 -2.69 -9.29 4.90
N ARG A 186 -2.88 -8.03 4.50
CA ARG A 186 -2.45 -6.82 5.23
C ARG A 186 -3.51 -6.28 6.18
N ILE A 187 -4.72 -6.86 6.17
CA ILE A 187 -5.83 -6.46 7.07
C ILE A 187 -5.85 -7.42 8.25
N HIS A 188 -5.48 -6.92 9.42
CA HIS A 188 -5.38 -7.68 10.66
C HIS A 188 -6.55 -7.40 11.59
N ARG A 189 -7.15 -8.46 12.13
CA ARG A 189 -8.22 -8.35 13.12
C ARG A 189 -7.67 -7.84 14.44
N MET A 190 -8.35 -6.87 15.04
CA MET A 190 -8.11 -6.42 16.41
C MET A 190 -9.30 -6.78 17.32
N PRO A 191 -9.09 -6.88 18.64
CA PRO A 191 -10.18 -6.94 19.59
C PRO A 191 -11.10 -5.72 19.45
N ASP A 192 -12.39 -5.91 19.67
CA ASP A 192 -13.40 -4.86 19.54
C ASP A 192 -13.13 -3.72 20.51
N ARG A 193 -13.42 -2.50 20.07
CA ARG A 193 -13.33 -1.30 20.91
C ARG A 193 -14.74 -0.85 21.26
N ALA A 194 -15.10 -0.95 22.54
CA ALA A 194 -16.46 -0.62 23.01
C ALA A 194 -17.58 -1.34 22.23
N GLY A 195 -17.35 -2.60 21.85
CA GLY A 195 -18.30 -3.43 21.09
C GLY A 195 -18.34 -3.16 19.58
N ALA A 196 -17.50 -2.24 19.08
CA ALA A 196 -17.33 -1.99 17.64
C ALA A 196 -16.21 -2.85 17.05
N PRO A 197 -16.41 -3.48 15.87
CA PRO A 197 -15.36 -4.25 15.22
C PRO A 197 -14.23 -3.34 14.76
N ARG A 198 -13.00 -3.80 15.00
CA ARG A 198 -11.77 -3.05 14.75
C ARG A 198 -10.78 -3.90 13.96
N VAL A 199 -10.11 -3.28 13.01
CA VAL A 199 -9.02 -3.88 12.24
C VAL A 199 -7.85 -2.90 12.14
N ARG A 200 -6.66 -3.44 11.87
CA ARG A 200 -5.48 -2.65 11.51
C ARG A 200 -5.02 -3.05 10.11
N ILE A 201 -4.62 -2.07 9.31
CA ILE A 201 -4.12 -2.27 7.96
C ILE A 201 -2.64 -1.92 7.94
N ASP A 202 -1.82 -2.86 7.50
CA ASP A 202 -0.39 -2.66 7.31
C ASP A 202 -0.12 -1.98 5.96
N LEU A 203 0.20 -0.69 6.00
CA LEU A 203 0.56 0.11 4.83
C LEU A 203 2.07 0.29 4.67
N ARG A 204 2.88 -0.44 5.44
CA ARG A 204 4.34 -0.38 5.33
C ARG A 204 4.75 -0.91 3.96
N VAL A 205 5.39 -0.04 3.19
CA VAL A 205 5.98 -0.30 1.88
C VAL A 205 7.24 0.54 1.76
N MET A 206 8.29 -0.03 1.15
CA MET A 206 9.55 0.68 0.86
C MET A 206 10.16 1.43 2.07
N GLY A 207 10.10 0.81 3.25
CA GLY A 207 10.63 1.37 4.50
C GLY A 207 9.76 2.42 5.18
N GLY A 208 8.50 2.60 4.74
CA GLY A 208 7.55 3.46 5.45
C GLY A 208 7.01 2.84 6.74
N HIS A 209 6.55 3.69 7.66
CA HIS A 209 6.01 3.31 8.96
C HIS A 209 4.47 3.37 9.03
N VAL A 210 3.81 3.75 7.95
CA VAL A 210 2.36 4.02 7.99
C VAL A 210 1.55 2.74 8.22
N ALA A 211 0.65 2.79 9.20
CA ALA A 211 -0.41 1.83 9.39
C ALA A 211 -1.74 2.55 9.67
N LEU A 212 -2.85 1.87 9.44
CA LEU A 212 -4.19 2.39 9.75
C LEU A 212 -4.88 1.55 10.80
N GLU A 213 -5.59 2.19 11.71
CA GLU A 213 -6.58 1.56 12.57
C GLU A 213 -7.98 1.98 12.11
N VAL A 214 -8.84 1.00 11.83
CA VAL A 214 -10.19 1.22 11.31
C VAL A 214 -11.19 0.58 12.27
N THR A 215 -12.12 1.37 12.78
CA THR A 215 -13.14 0.94 13.75
C THR A 215 -14.53 1.27 13.22
N ALA A 216 -15.44 0.29 13.17
CA ALA A 216 -16.83 0.54 12.74
C ALA A 216 -17.69 0.98 13.93
N ALA A 217 -17.90 2.28 14.07
CA ALA A 217 -18.75 2.87 15.10
C ALA A 217 -20.23 2.93 14.67
N GLY A 218 -21.16 3.12 15.61
CA GLY A 218 -22.61 3.12 15.35
C GLY A 218 -23.10 4.18 14.34
N GLY A 219 -22.28 5.18 14.02
CA GLY A 219 -22.55 6.22 13.02
C GLY A 219 -21.78 6.08 11.70
N GLY A 220 -20.86 5.12 11.57
CA GLY A 220 -19.97 5.01 10.42
C GLY A 220 -18.62 4.41 10.79
N VAL A 221 -17.64 4.56 9.92
CA VAL A 221 -16.29 4.06 10.17
C VAL A 221 -15.37 5.21 10.57
N VAL A 222 -14.59 4.98 11.64
CA VAL A 222 -13.50 5.87 12.06
C VAL A 222 -12.20 5.23 11.65
N ALA A 223 -11.37 5.96 10.89
CA ALA A 223 -10.05 5.54 10.49
C ALA A 223 -9.01 6.51 11.07
N GLU A 224 -7.91 5.98 11.58
CA GLU A 224 -6.80 6.76 12.13
C GLU A 224 -5.48 6.20 11.62
N ALA A 225 -4.56 7.08 11.23
CA ALA A 225 -3.20 6.71 10.89
C ALA A 225 -2.31 6.68 12.13
N PHE A 226 -1.37 5.75 12.16
CA PHE A 226 -0.39 5.60 13.22
C PHE A 226 0.91 5.03 12.66
N GLY A 227 2.01 5.19 13.38
CA GLY A 227 3.30 4.65 12.96
C GLY A 227 3.63 3.29 13.59
N ALA A 228 3.98 2.33 12.74
CA ALA A 228 4.51 1.03 13.12
C ALA A 228 6.00 0.95 12.74
N PRO A 229 6.88 0.46 13.61
CA PRO A 229 8.27 0.18 13.25
C PRO A 229 8.38 -0.66 11.98
N GLU A 230 9.42 -0.43 11.19
CA GLU A 230 9.66 -1.17 9.93
C GLU A 230 10.08 -2.63 10.16
N THR A 231 10.61 -2.95 11.34
CA THR A 231 11.12 -4.29 11.65
C THR A 231 10.08 -5.38 11.37
N GLU A 232 10.46 -6.36 10.56
CA GLU A 232 9.60 -7.48 10.11
C GLU A 232 8.97 -8.27 11.28
N ASP A 233 9.65 -8.31 12.43
CA ASP A 233 9.18 -8.99 13.63
C ASP A 233 8.02 -8.25 14.34
N VAL A 234 7.80 -6.98 14.01
CA VAL A 234 6.74 -6.16 14.62
C VAL A 234 5.49 -6.23 13.76
N LYS A 235 4.45 -6.85 14.30
CA LYS A 235 3.12 -6.82 13.72
C LYS A 235 2.42 -5.52 14.08
N VAL A 236 1.70 -4.95 13.12
CA VAL A 236 0.90 -3.74 13.36
C VAL A 236 -0.14 -3.93 14.47
N THR A 237 -0.55 -5.16 14.79
CA THR A 237 -1.47 -5.47 15.90
C THR A 237 -0.85 -5.29 17.28
N ASP A 238 0.48 -5.40 17.37
CA ASP A 238 1.23 -5.42 18.62
C ASP A 238 1.75 -4.02 18.98
N VAL A 239 1.51 -3.04 18.10
CA VAL A 239 1.87 -1.64 18.31
C VAL A 239 0.95 -1.00 19.36
N SER A 240 1.53 -0.56 20.47
CA SER A 240 0.84 0.19 21.52
C SER A 240 0.74 1.67 21.12
N ARG A 241 -0.48 2.08 20.79
CA ARG A 241 -0.82 3.49 20.55
C ARG A 241 -1.00 4.16 21.90
N GLY A 242 -0.18 5.16 22.20
CA GLY A 242 -0.40 6.02 23.38
C GLY A 242 -1.82 6.58 23.32
N THR A 243 -2.50 6.69 24.46
CA THR A 243 -3.81 7.36 24.51
C THR A 243 -3.62 8.78 23.99
N GLY A 244 -4.10 9.07 22.78
CA GLY A 244 -4.03 10.39 22.18
C GLY A 244 -4.73 11.40 23.08
N SER A 245 -3.96 12.09 23.90
CA SER A 245 -4.37 13.27 24.63
C SER A 245 -3.92 14.47 23.81
N ASP A 246 -4.73 14.84 22.83
CA ASP A 246 -4.79 16.21 22.34
C ASP A 246 -6.24 16.69 22.52
N ALA A 247 -6.62 16.87 23.77
CA ALA A 247 -7.69 17.79 24.12
C ALA A 247 -7.07 19.20 24.16
N PRO A 248 -7.56 20.19 23.40
CA PRO A 248 -7.12 21.56 23.59
C PRO A 248 -7.51 21.99 25.00
N ALA A 249 -6.52 22.33 25.83
CA ALA A 249 -6.75 23.01 27.09
C ALA A 249 -7.51 24.30 26.78
N SER A 250 -8.72 24.39 27.33
CA SER A 250 -9.51 25.63 27.37
C SER A 250 -8.98 26.57 28.44
#